data_AF-A0AAV9RUJ8-F1
#
_entry.id   AF-A0AAV9RUJ8-F1
#
_cell.length_a   1.000
_cell.length_b   1.000
_cell.length_c   1.000
_cell.angle_alpha   90.00
_cell.angle_beta   90.00
_cell.angle_gamma   90.00
#
_symmetry.space_group_name_H-M   'P 1'
#
loop_
_entity.id
_entity.type
_entity.pdbx_description
1 polymer ?
#
loop_
_entity_poly.entity_id
_entity_poly.type
_entity_poly.pdbx_seq_one_letter_code
_entity_poly.pdbx_strand_id
1 'polypeptide(L)'
;MFLLFFSLQTAAESLVNELEEYITESFRESSVTVLEGVDITQTNMSFFRQQLNQIATHILRCTDDTFGPRLLQMCNQALFECLALNLHCLRGDQRALTAVINHRIRRMSSDISPSLVNWMTSMMTMRLQVILENIPVSQEQVQNYIVYTQRDPSSASGTQEAQSATIGDTLSPAAATTAEEAMSGSHETPAASSRETRALPGDLGASGGAAPLGGDVAAAGAEGGSEESWAAAVPPEWVPIIRCDMMTQRKVKAQPPLSDAYLHGMPAKRRKTGQGSGSLLSLSDAVSQAARNAGVRPITSPEQLQSDLETQEVKEAYSEQVKADVKKRVREDPDFNSQQFPNAHRAFSPDS
;
A
#
# COMPACT_ATOMS: atom_id res chain seq x y z
N MET A 1 1.82 18.00 25.35
CA MET A 1 0.81 17.61 24.35
C MET A 1 0.31 18.81 23.52
N PHE A 2 -0.16 19.92 24.13
CA PHE A 2 -0.56 21.13 23.40
C PHE A 2 0.52 21.74 22.49
N LEU A 3 1.77 21.86 22.97
CA LEU A 3 2.89 22.38 22.16
C LEU A 3 3.25 21.47 20.97
N LEU A 4 3.15 20.15 21.15
CA LEU A 4 3.37 19.17 20.06
C LEU A 4 2.27 19.25 19.00
N PHE A 5 1.01 19.42 19.43
CA PHE A 5 -0.12 19.56 18.52
C PHE A 5 -0.04 20.87 17.73
N PHE A 6 0.33 21.98 18.38
CA PHE A 6 0.56 23.27 17.72
C PHE A 6 1.72 23.20 16.71
N SER A 7 2.85 22.62 17.11
CA SER A 7 4.00 22.43 16.21
C SER A 7 3.68 21.55 15.00
N LEU A 8 2.82 20.54 15.18
CA LEU A 8 2.39 19.66 14.09
C LEU A 8 1.49 20.40 13.11
N GLN A 9 0.54 21.18 13.62
CA GLN A 9 -0.34 22.00 12.79
C GLN A 9 0.48 22.99 11.94
N THR A 10 1.47 23.66 12.55
CA THR A 10 2.38 24.57 11.84
C THR A 10 3.23 23.84 10.79
N ALA A 11 3.74 22.64 11.11
CA ALA A 11 4.50 21.83 10.16
C ALA A 11 3.64 21.33 9.00
N ALA A 12 2.40 20.88 9.27
CA ALA A 12 1.45 20.48 8.25
C ALA A 12 1.04 21.66 7.36
N GLU A 13 0.85 22.84 7.94
CA GLU A 13 0.59 24.07 7.18
C GLU A 13 1.76 24.48 6.30
N SER A 14 3.00 24.41 6.80
CA SER A 14 4.20 24.67 5.98
C SER A 14 4.29 23.70 4.81
N LEU A 15 4.11 22.40 5.05
CA LEU A 15 4.15 21.38 4.01
C LEU A 15 3.07 21.59 2.95
N VAL A 16 1.85 21.96 3.37
CA VAL A 16 0.75 22.25 2.45
C VAL A 16 1.06 23.49 1.62
N ASN A 17 1.60 24.55 2.22
CA ASN A 17 1.95 25.79 1.51
C ASN A 17 3.01 25.54 0.42
N GLU A 18 3.96 24.63 0.65
CA GLU A 18 4.92 24.20 -0.38
C GLU A 18 4.23 23.49 -1.58
N LEU A 19 3.06 22.88 -1.39
CA LEU A 19 2.30 22.24 -2.47
C LEU A 19 1.56 23.22 -3.39
N GLU A 20 1.37 24.47 -2.98
CA GLU A 20 0.53 25.43 -3.70
C GLU A 20 1.03 25.72 -5.12
N GLU A 21 2.32 26.02 -5.24
CA GLU A 21 2.97 26.31 -6.52
C GLU A 21 2.88 25.09 -7.45
N TYR A 22 3.13 23.91 -6.89
CA TYR A 22 3.10 22.65 -7.59
C TYR A 22 1.73 22.27 -8.14
N ILE A 23 0.67 22.50 -7.36
CA ILE A 23 -0.71 22.27 -7.80
C ILE A 23 -1.05 23.27 -8.90
N THR A 24 -0.79 24.56 -8.66
CA THR A 24 -1.10 25.63 -9.61
C THR A 24 -0.41 25.43 -10.96
N GLU A 25 0.88 25.10 -10.94
CA GLU A 25 1.66 24.78 -12.14
C GLU A 25 1.08 23.57 -12.88
N SER A 26 0.74 22.49 -12.17
CA SER A 26 0.24 21.24 -12.78
C SER A 26 -1.07 21.45 -13.55
N PHE A 27 -2.00 22.23 -13.01
CA PHE A 27 -3.27 22.55 -13.68
C PHE A 27 -3.09 23.57 -14.82
N ARG A 28 -2.20 24.56 -14.63
CA ARG A 28 -1.91 25.59 -15.64
C ARG A 28 -1.21 25.00 -16.88
N GLU A 29 -0.16 24.20 -16.69
CA GLU A 29 0.65 23.67 -17.79
C GLU A 29 -0.09 22.58 -18.57
N SER A 30 -0.97 21.82 -17.90
CA SER A 30 -1.80 20.80 -18.57
C SER A 30 -2.94 21.38 -19.40
N SER A 31 -3.17 22.71 -19.36
CA SER A 31 -4.20 23.42 -20.13
C SER A 31 -5.60 22.80 -20.02
N VAL A 32 -5.95 22.34 -18.81
CA VAL A 32 -7.23 21.67 -18.54
C VAL A 32 -8.33 22.65 -18.17
N THR A 33 -9.56 22.35 -18.58
CA THR A 33 -10.72 23.19 -18.25
C THR A 33 -11.29 22.78 -16.89
N VAL A 34 -11.20 23.67 -15.90
CA VAL A 34 -11.79 23.51 -14.55
C VAL A 34 -13.26 23.96 -14.55
N LEU A 35 -14.09 23.34 -13.71
CA LEU A 35 -15.50 23.68 -13.47
C LEU A 35 -15.65 25.18 -13.17
N GLU A 36 -16.70 25.80 -13.69
CA GLU A 36 -16.90 27.24 -13.55
C GLU A 36 -17.07 27.62 -12.07
N GLY A 37 -16.38 28.70 -11.66
CA GLY A 37 -16.43 29.22 -10.30
C GLY A 37 -15.65 28.41 -9.26
N VAL A 38 -14.98 27.31 -9.62
CA VAL A 38 -14.15 26.54 -8.70
C VAL A 38 -12.72 27.09 -8.68
N ASP A 39 -12.22 27.39 -7.48
CA ASP A 39 -10.80 27.64 -7.26
C ASP A 39 -10.10 26.29 -7.04
N ILE A 40 -9.52 25.73 -8.11
CA ILE A 40 -8.90 24.39 -8.07
C ILE A 40 -7.71 24.33 -7.11
N THR A 41 -6.92 25.40 -7.03
CA THR A 41 -5.76 25.46 -6.15
C THR A 41 -6.23 25.49 -4.70
N GLN A 42 -7.10 26.42 -4.34
CA GLN A 42 -7.60 26.52 -2.95
C GLN A 42 -8.42 25.29 -2.54
N THR A 43 -9.17 24.70 -3.45
CA THR A 43 -9.88 23.43 -3.22
C THR A 43 -8.92 22.31 -2.82
N ASN A 44 -7.85 22.10 -3.60
CA ASN A 44 -6.84 21.07 -3.28
C ASN A 44 -6.06 21.41 -2.00
N MET A 45 -5.69 22.67 -1.80
CA MET A 45 -4.97 23.12 -0.61
C MET A 45 -5.77 22.90 0.68
N SER A 46 -7.06 23.25 0.66
CA SER A 46 -7.98 23.00 1.77
C SER A 46 -8.11 21.50 2.05
N PHE A 47 -8.30 20.70 0.99
CA PHE A 47 -8.37 19.25 1.08
C PHE A 47 -7.11 18.64 1.72
N PHE A 48 -5.91 18.95 1.20
CA PHE A 48 -4.66 18.41 1.73
C PHE A 48 -4.43 18.84 3.18
N ARG A 49 -4.76 20.09 3.54
CA ARG A 49 -4.68 20.57 4.92
C ARG A 49 -5.58 19.76 5.85
N GLN A 50 -6.81 19.46 5.45
CA GLN A 50 -7.72 18.66 6.26
C GLN A 50 -7.21 17.22 6.40
N GLN A 51 -6.79 16.56 5.32
CA GLN A 51 -6.36 15.16 5.34
C GLN A 51 -5.04 14.97 6.11
N LEU A 52 -4.05 15.85 5.91
CA LEU A 52 -2.79 15.77 6.64
C LEU A 52 -3.00 15.96 8.14
N ASN A 53 -3.88 16.88 8.55
CA ASN A 53 -4.19 17.07 9.97
C ASN A 53 -4.90 15.86 10.58
N GLN A 54 -5.81 15.20 9.85
CA GLN A 54 -6.44 13.97 10.31
C GLN A 54 -5.42 12.83 10.47
N ILE A 55 -4.58 12.60 9.45
CA ILE A 55 -3.54 11.56 9.47
C ILE A 55 -2.53 11.82 10.58
N ALA A 56 -2.02 13.05 10.69
CA ALA A 56 -1.04 13.41 11.71
C ALA A 56 -1.62 13.30 13.13
N THR A 57 -2.89 13.67 13.31
CA THR A 57 -3.59 13.46 14.58
C THR A 57 -3.70 11.98 14.92
N HIS A 58 -4.01 11.12 13.95
CA HIS A 58 -4.06 9.68 14.15
C HIS A 58 -2.68 9.12 14.54
N ILE A 59 -1.61 9.53 13.85
CA ILE A 59 -0.24 9.11 14.15
C ILE A 59 0.17 9.46 15.58
N LEU A 60 -0.21 10.63 16.08
CA LEU A 60 0.18 11.06 17.42
C LEU A 60 -0.71 10.50 18.55
N ARG A 61 -1.95 10.14 18.25
CA ARG A 61 -2.93 9.72 19.29
C ARG A 61 -3.14 8.21 19.36
N CYS A 62 -2.93 7.51 18.26
CA CYS A 62 -3.12 6.06 18.22
C CYS A 62 -1.95 5.36 18.90
N THR A 63 -2.26 4.50 19.86
CA THR A 63 -1.27 3.72 20.65
C THR A 63 -1.64 2.24 20.71
N ASP A 64 -2.63 1.82 19.92
CA ASP A 64 -3.16 0.46 19.88
C ASP A 64 -2.70 -0.30 18.63
N ASP A 65 -2.99 -1.59 18.59
CA ASP A 65 -2.61 -2.49 17.49
C ASP A 65 -3.35 -2.18 16.17
N THR A 66 -4.32 -1.26 16.18
CA THR A 66 -5.07 -0.83 14.99
C THR A 66 -4.37 0.27 14.20
N PHE A 67 -3.28 0.84 14.73
CA PHE A 67 -2.53 1.92 14.11
C PHE A 67 -2.19 1.67 12.64
N GLY A 68 -1.53 0.56 12.34
CA GLY A 68 -1.06 0.24 10.98
C GLY A 68 -2.21 0.10 9.97
N PRO A 69 -3.18 -0.81 10.21
CA PRO A 69 -4.33 -0.97 9.32
C PRO A 69 -5.15 0.31 9.15
N ARG A 70 -5.36 1.07 10.23
CA ARG A 70 -6.17 2.29 10.19
C ARG A 70 -5.45 3.42 9.45
N LEU A 71 -4.15 3.60 9.65
CA LEU A 71 -3.35 4.56 8.92
C LEU A 71 -3.39 4.27 7.41
N LEU A 72 -3.20 3.00 7.02
CA LEU A 72 -3.29 2.60 5.62
C LEU A 72 -4.69 2.88 5.03
N GLN A 73 -5.75 2.59 5.79
CA GLN A 73 -7.12 2.90 5.38
C GLN A 73 -7.31 4.40 5.18
N MET A 74 -6.82 5.24 6.09
CA MET A 74 -6.92 6.71 5.98
C MET A 74 -6.17 7.24 4.77
N CYS A 75 -4.96 6.75 4.51
CA CYS A 75 -4.19 7.14 3.32
C CYS A 75 -4.89 6.73 2.01
N ASN A 76 -5.43 5.52 1.94
CA ASN A 76 -6.17 5.05 0.77
C ASN A 76 -7.46 5.87 0.56
N GLN A 77 -8.19 6.16 1.63
CA GLN A 77 -9.40 6.99 1.57
C GLN A 77 -9.07 8.39 1.04
N ALA A 78 -8.05 9.04 1.62
CA ALA A 78 -7.61 10.36 1.16
C ALA A 78 -7.16 10.36 -0.31
N LEU A 79 -6.51 9.28 -0.77
CA LEU A 79 -6.14 9.14 -2.18
C LEU A 79 -7.37 9.07 -3.09
N PHE A 80 -8.36 8.23 -2.76
CA PHE A 80 -9.56 8.11 -3.58
C PHE A 80 -10.41 9.38 -3.56
N GLU A 81 -10.53 10.05 -2.41
CA GLU A 81 -11.20 11.35 -2.31
C GLU A 81 -10.50 12.41 -3.14
N CYS A 82 -9.17 12.46 -3.13
CA CYS A 82 -8.38 13.39 -3.95
C CYS A 82 -8.64 13.18 -5.45
N LEU A 83 -8.64 11.92 -5.90
CA LEU A 83 -8.94 11.58 -7.29
C LEU A 83 -10.37 11.98 -7.67
N ALA A 84 -11.35 11.65 -6.81
CA ALA A 84 -12.75 12.00 -7.03
C ALA A 84 -12.98 13.52 -7.07
N LEU A 85 -12.33 14.26 -6.17
CA LEU A 85 -12.35 15.72 -6.10
C LEU A 85 -11.84 16.36 -7.37
N ASN A 86 -10.63 15.99 -7.79
CA ASN A 86 -10.05 16.56 -8.98
C ASN A 86 -10.80 16.12 -10.25
N LEU A 87 -11.32 14.90 -10.30
CA LEU A 87 -12.17 14.45 -11.41
C LEU A 87 -13.44 15.29 -11.50
N HIS A 88 -14.10 15.56 -10.36
CA HIS A 88 -15.30 16.39 -10.31
C HIS A 88 -15.01 17.84 -10.75
N CYS A 89 -13.94 18.44 -10.23
CA CYS A 89 -13.51 19.78 -10.64
C CYS A 89 -13.13 19.85 -12.13
N LEU A 90 -12.80 18.72 -12.75
CA LEU A 90 -12.53 18.59 -14.19
C LEU A 90 -13.75 18.09 -14.98
N ARG A 91 -14.97 18.27 -14.46
CA ARG A 91 -16.24 17.91 -15.12
C ARG A 91 -16.40 16.41 -15.44
N GLY A 92 -15.69 15.55 -14.71
CA GLY A 92 -15.67 14.11 -15.00
C GLY A 92 -14.71 13.71 -16.12
N ASP A 93 -13.87 14.62 -16.62
CA ASP A 93 -12.90 14.31 -17.68
C ASP A 93 -11.69 13.54 -17.12
N GLN A 94 -11.74 12.22 -17.24
CA GLN A 94 -10.64 11.34 -16.83
C GLN A 94 -9.35 11.59 -17.61
N ARG A 95 -9.44 12.02 -18.89
CA ARG A 95 -8.25 12.30 -19.71
C ARG A 95 -7.55 13.55 -19.22
N ALA A 96 -8.32 14.58 -18.88
CA ALA A 96 -7.79 15.81 -18.28
C ALA A 96 -7.08 15.50 -16.95
N LEU A 97 -7.70 14.72 -16.07
CA LEU A 97 -7.07 14.33 -14.79
C LEU A 97 -5.79 13.51 -15.00
N THR A 98 -5.83 12.55 -15.93
CA THR A 98 -4.67 11.74 -16.29
C THR A 98 -3.54 12.61 -16.85
N ALA A 99 -3.85 13.62 -17.65
CA ALA A 99 -2.87 14.56 -18.19
C ALA A 99 -2.17 15.35 -17.07
N VAL A 100 -2.94 15.90 -16.11
CA VAL A 100 -2.41 16.62 -14.94
C VAL A 100 -1.45 15.74 -14.12
N ILE A 101 -1.85 14.50 -13.82
CA ILE A 101 -1.04 13.56 -13.04
C ILE A 101 0.23 13.17 -13.81
N ASN A 102 0.11 12.85 -15.09
CA ASN A 102 1.25 12.45 -15.92
C ASN A 102 2.25 13.59 -16.11
N HIS A 103 1.76 14.82 -16.27
CA HIS A 103 2.59 16.00 -16.32
C HIS A 103 3.41 16.15 -15.04
N ARG A 104 2.76 16.00 -13.88
CA ARG A 104 3.43 16.05 -12.58
C ARG A 104 4.50 14.97 -12.41
N ILE A 105 4.18 13.73 -12.79
CA ILE A 105 5.13 12.60 -12.74
C ILE A 105 6.37 12.92 -13.57
N ARG A 106 6.19 13.47 -14.77
CA ARG A 106 7.29 13.86 -15.66
C ARG A 106 8.15 14.98 -15.07
N ARG A 107 7.52 16.02 -14.50
CA ARG A 107 8.24 17.12 -13.84
C ARG A 107 9.04 16.66 -12.62
N MET A 108 8.48 15.77 -11.79
CA MET A 108 9.17 15.21 -10.63
C MET A 108 10.26 14.19 -11.00
N SER A 109 10.24 13.68 -12.22
CA SER A 109 11.19 12.67 -12.70
C SER A 109 12.20 13.23 -13.71
N SER A 110 12.49 14.54 -13.66
CA SER A 110 13.37 15.21 -14.63
C SER A 110 14.77 14.58 -14.72
N ASP A 111 15.26 14.05 -13.61
CA ASP A 111 16.62 13.51 -13.48
C ASP A 111 16.68 11.99 -13.76
N ILE A 112 15.55 11.40 -14.14
CA ILE A 112 15.41 9.97 -14.40
C ILE A 112 15.47 9.70 -15.90
N SER A 113 15.97 8.53 -16.31
CA SER A 113 16.06 8.17 -17.73
C SER A 113 14.69 8.24 -18.43
N PRO A 114 14.60 8.84 -19.63
CA PRO A 114 13.32 9.05 -20.30
C PRO A 114 12.53 7.76 -20.57
N SER A 115 13.23 6.64 -20.82
CA SER A 115 12.61 5.33 -21.02
C SER A 115 11.91 4.82 -19.76
N LEU A 116 12.50 5.01 -18.57
CA LEU A 116 11.90 4.62 -17.31
C LEU A 116 10.70 5.50 -16.95
N VAL A 117 10.82 6.82 -17.18
CA VAL A 117 9.72 7.76 -16.98
C VAL A 117 8.54 7.41 -17.88
N ASN A 118 8.78 7.12 -19.16
CA ASN A 118 7.73 6.71 -20.09
C ASN A 118 7.06 5.41 -19.65
N TRP A 119 7.84 4.40 -19.27
CA TRP A 119 7.30 3.14 -18.75
C TRP A 119 6.45 3.34 -17.48
N MET A 120 6.94 4.12 -16.51
CA MET A 120 6.22 4.43 -15.28
C MET A 120 4.92 5.18 -15.57
N THR A 121 4.96 6.15 -16.48
CA THR A 121 3.80 6.92 -16.93
C THR A 121 2.76 6.00 -17.59
N SER A 122 3.18 5.07 -18.46
CA SER A 122 2.27 4.11 -19.10
C SER A 122 1.62 3.16 -18.09
N MET A 123 2.41 2.61 -17.16
CA MET A 123 1.88 1.73 -16.11
C MET A 123 0.90 2.49 -15.19
N MET A 124 1.25 3.71 -14.79
CA MET A 124 0.40 4.56 -13.95
C MET A 124 -0.90 4.91 -14.66
N THR A 125 -0.85 5.28 -15.95
CA THR A 125 -2.03 5.59 -16.76
C THR A 125 -3.00 4.41 -16.80
N MET A 126 -2.50 3.20 -17.06
CA MET A 126 -3.31 1.99 -17.10
C MET A 126 -3.94 1.66 -15.73
N ARG A 127 -3.20 1.85 -14.63
CA ARG A 127 -3.73 1.66 -13.27
C ARG A 127 -4.75 2.72 -12.89
N LEU A 128 -4.48 3.97 -13.21
CA LEU A 128 -5.36 5.09 -12.94
C LEU A 128 -6.70 4.90 -13.65
N GLN A 129 -6.71 4.44 -14.90
CA GLN A 129 -7.95 4.17 -15.63
C GLN A 129 -8.87 3.20 -14.88
N VAL A 130 -8.34 2.05 -14.44
CA VAL A 130 -9.12 1.06 -13.68
C VAL A 130 -9.63 1.64 -12.35
N ILE A 131 -8.81 2.46 -11.68
CA ILE A 131 -9.19 3.11 -10.43
C ILE A 131 -10.31 4.14 -10.67
N LEU A 132 -10.18 4.98 -11.69
CA LEU A 132 -11.15 6.03 -12.01
C LEU A 132 -12.52 5.46 -12.44
N GLU A 133 -12.53 4.28 -13.05
CA GLU A 133 -13.76 3.54 -13.37
C GLU A 133 -14.47 2.96 -12.14
N ASN A 134 -13.74 2.72 -11.04
CA ASN A 134 -14.23 2.02 -9.85
C ASN A 134 -14.01 2.81 -8.54
N ILE A 135 -14.05 4.14 -8.59
CA ILE A 135 -13.79 4.97 -7.40
C ILE A 135 -14.87 4.72 -6.34
N PRO A 136 -14.52 4.31 -5.11
CA PRO A 136 -15.48 4.05 -4.04
C PRO A 136 -15.87 5.32 -3.26
N VAL A 137 -16.03 6.46 -3.95
CA VAL A 137 -16.34 7.76 -3.34
C VAL A 137 -17.48 8.41 -4.12
N SER A 138 -18.54 8.82 -3.44
CA SER A 138 -19.69 9.46 -4.08
C SER A 138 -19.43 10.95 -4.33
N GLN A 139 -20.09 11.51 -5.34
CA GLN A 139 -19.96 12.93 -5.68
C GLN A 139 -20.42 13.87 -4.55
N GLU A 140 -21.33 13.42 -3.69
CA GLU A 140 -21.82 14.18 -2.53
C GLU A 140 -20.76 14.34 -1.45
N GLN A 141 -19.93 13.31 -1.22
CA GLN A 141 -18.84 13.37 -0.24
C GLN A 141 -17.78 14.41 -0.62
N VAL A 142 -17.59 14.59 -1.92
CA VAL A 142 -16.55 15.44 -2.50
C VAL A 142 -16.94 16.92 -2.52
N GLN A 143 -18.23 17.22 -2.66
CA GLN A 143 -18.73 18.60 -2.76
C GLN A 143 -18.39 19.45 -1.54
N ASN A 144 -18.30 18.83 -0.36
CA ASN A 144 -17.95 19.53 0.88
C ASN A 144 -16.53 20.13 0.89
N TYR A 145 -15.66 19.69 -0.01
CA TYR A 145 -14.28 20.18 -0.12
C TYR A 145 -14.10 21.30 -1.14
N ILE A 146 -15.12 21.60 -1.95
CA ILE A 146 -15.00 22.56 -3.06
C ILE A 146 -14.97 23.98 -2.53
N VAL A 147 -13.93 24.73 -2.92
CA VAL A 147 -13.80 26.16 -2.66
C VAL A 147 -14.13 26.91 -3.94
N TYR A 148 -15.10 27.82 -3.86
CA TYR A 148 -15.48 28.67 -4.98
C TYR A 148 -14.63 29.94 -5.00
N THR A 149 -14.28 30.41 -6.20
CA THR A 149 -13.62 31.71 -6.37
C THR A 149 -14.53 32.79 -5.80
N GLN A 150 -14.01 33.64 -4.89
CA GLN A 150 -14.76 34.81 -4.45
C GLN A 150 -15.07 35.68 -5.68
N ARG A 151 -16.36 35.83 -6.02
CA ARG A 151 -16.77 36.98 -6.83
C ARG A 151 -16.65 38.20 -5.94
N ASP A 152 -15.81 39.14 -6.32
CA ASP A 152 -15.91 40.52 -5.83
C ASP A 152 -17.38 40.98 -5.94
N PRO A 153 -18.03 41.41 -4.86
CA PRO A 153 -19.37 42.03 -4.95
C PRO A 153 -19.32 43.45 -5.55
N SER A 154 -18.19 43.90 -6.09
CA SER A 154 -17.98 45.28 -6.55
C SER A 154 -18.38 45.55 -8.01
N SER A 155 -19.27 44.76 -8.59
CA SER A 155 -19.85 45.05 -9.92
C SER A 155 -21.36 44.85 -9.95
N ALA A 156 -22.04 45.39 -8.95
CA ALA A 156 -23.47 45.66 -9.01
C ALA A 156 -23.80 46.97 -8.27
N SER A 157 -23.12 48.06 -8.61
CA SER A 157 -23.58 49.42 -8.30
C SER A 157 -24.21 50.03 -9.56
N GLY A 158 -25.40 49.55 -9.89
CA GLY A 158 -26.33 50.20 -10.80
C GLY A 158 -27.52 50.72 -10.00
N THR A 159 -27.41 51.98 -9.56
CA THR A 159 -28.52 52.89 -9.24
C THR A 159 -29.51 52.45 -8.15
N GLN A 160 -29.25 52.84 -6.91
CA GLN A 160 -30.33 53.26 -6.01
C GLN A 160 -29.82 54.36 -5.08
N GLU A 161 -30.49 55.50 -5.17
CA GLU A 161 -30.18 56.77 -4.53
C GLU A 161 -30.21 56.65 -3.00
N ALA A 162 -29.17 57.21 -2.39
CA ALA A 162 -29.11 57.46 -0.97
C ALA A 162 -30.04 58.62 -0.61
N GLN A 163 -30.94 58.40 0.36
CA GLN A 163 -31.38 59.44 1.28
C GLN A 163 -31.04 58.99 2.70
N SER A 164 -30.11 59.72 3.29
CA SER A 164 -29.66 59.60 4.68
C SER A 164 -30.43 60.60 5.53
N ALA A 165 -30.97 60.17 6.68
CA ALA A 165 -31.22 61.04 7.83
C ALA A 165 -31.63 60.26 9.10
N THR A 166 -30.68 60.23 10.04
CA THR A 166 -30.82 60.66 11.45
C THR A 166 -31.49 59.75 12.50
N ILE A 167 -30.70 59.53 13.55
CA ILE A 167 -30.96 58.93 14.87
C ILE A 167 -31.87 59.84 15.72
N GLY A 168 -32.78 59.28 16.52
CA GLY A 168 -33.33 59.96 17.69
C GLY A 168 -34.69 59.46 18.19
N ASP A 169 -34.65 58.76 19.32
CA ASP A 169 -35.71 58.37 20.26
C ASP A 169 -37.06 59.10 20.17
N THR A 170 -38.16 58.35 20.26
CA THR A 170 -39.04 58.29 21.44
C THR A 170 -40.36 57.54 21.13
N LEU A 171 -40.90 56.90 22.18
CA LEU A 171 -42.28 56.42 22.38
C LEU A 171 -42.55 54.91 22.22
N SER A 172 -42.69 54.27 23.37
CA SER A 172 -43.49 53.08 23.70
C SER A 172 -44.52 53.50 24.77
N PRO A 173 -45.57 52.73 25.19
CA PRO A 173 -45.90 51.32 24.90
C PRO A 173 -47.43 50.96 24.77
N ALA A 174 -47.69 49.64 24.66
CA ALA A 174 -48.87 48.84 25.08
C ALA A 174 -50.08 48.72 24.11
N ALA A 175 -50.85 47.61 24.00
CA ALA A 175 -51.05 46.44 24.86
C ALA A 175 -51.63 45.21 24.11
N ALA A 176 -51.44 44.01 24.71
CA ALA A 176 -52.29 42.80 24.76
C ALA A 176 -52.58 42.04 23.43
N THR A 177 -52.59 40.70 23.35
CA THR A 177 -53.13 39.70 24.29
C THR A 177 -52.40 38.34 24.21
N THR A 178 -52.35 37.70 25.38
CA THR A 178 -51.91 36.35 25.75
C THR A 178 -52.75 35.21 25.15
N ALA A 179 -52.13 34.06 24.90
CA ALA A 179 -52.80 32.75 24.90
C ALA A 179 -51.97 31.77 25.74
N GLU A 180 -52.54 31.33 26.86
CA GLU A 180 -52.05 30.23 27.69
C GLU A 180 -52.94 29.00 27.54
N GLU A 181 -52.26 27.85 27.46
CA GLU A 181 -52.53 26.53 28.06
C GLU A 181 -53.95 25.94 28.07
N ALA A 182 -54.07 24.66 27.69
CA ALA A 182 -53.92 23.56 28.66
C ALA A 182 -54.35 22.18 28.12
N MET A 183 -53.49 21.21 28.44
CA MET A 183 -53.76 19.87 28.98
C MET A 183 -54.06 18.62 28.11
N SER A 184 -53.32 17.59 28.54
CA SER A 184 -53.55 16.13 28.53
C SER A 184 -53.22 15.40 27.23
N GLY A 185 -52.28 14.43 27.19
CA GLY A 185 -51.56 13.70 28.24
C GLY A 185 -51.44 12.24 27.81
N SER A 186 -50.20 11.75 27.66
CA SER A 186 -49.63 10.43 28.02
C SER A 186 -50.48 9.14 27.82
N HIS A 187 -49.98 7.99 27.33
CA HIS A 187 -48.67 7.36 27.54
C HIS A 187 -48.53 6.09 26.63
N GLU A 188 -47.28 5.83 26.20
CA GLU A 188 -46.54 4.55 26.10
C GLU A 188 -47.05 3.25 25.41
N THR A 189 -46.06 2.66 24.72
CA THR A 189 -45.91 1.34 24.05
C THR A 189 -45.92 0.15 25.06
N PRO A 190 -45.71 -1.16 24.74
CA PRO A 190 -45.17 -1.80 23.52
C PRO A 190 -45.75 -3.21 23.10
N ALA A 191 -45.21 -3.74 21.99
CA ALA A 191 -44.98 -5.15 21.61
C ALA A 191 -46.16 -6.14 21.34
N ALA A 192 -46.13 -6.76 20.15
CA ALA A 192 -46.80 -8.03 19.79
C ALA A 192 -45.83 -8.81 18.86
N SER A 193 -45.29 -9.99 19.23
CA SER A 193 -45.86 -11.36 19.20
C SER A 193 -46.16 -11.94 17.81
N SER A 194 -45.16 -12.71 17.32
CA SER A 194 -45.21 -14.05 16.73
C SER A 194 -46.41 -14.60 15.94
N ARG A 195 -46.09 -15.04 14.70
CA ARG A 195 -46.33 -16.37 14.06
C ARG A 195 -47.33 -16.44 12.88
N GLU A 196 -46.93 -17.25 11.89
CA GLU A 196 -47.67 -17.88 10.76
C GLU A 196 -47.87 -17.01 9.49
N THR A 197 -47.61 -17.41 8.22
CA THR A 197 -47.72 -18.72 7.54
C THR A 197 -46.99 -18.71 6.17
N ARG A 198 -46.25 -19.81 5.88
CA ARG A 198 -46.06 -20.56 4.60
C ARG A 198 -46.04 -19.89 3.19
N ALA A 199 -45.05 -20.37 2.41
CA ALA A 199 -45.04 -20.73 0.97
C ALA A 199 -44.30 -19.82 -0.05
N LEU A 200 -43.32 -20.47 -0.73
CA LEU A 200 -42.51 -20.15 -1.94
C LEU A 200 -43.39 -19.88 -3.20
N PRO A 201 -42.86 -19.50 -4.42
CA PRO A 201 -41.48 -19.67 -4.94
C PRO A 201 -40.89 -18.60 -5.90
N GLY A 202 -39.59 -18.76 -6.19
CA GLY A 202 -38.89 -18.35 -7.43
C GLY A 202 -38.48 -16.87 -7.51
N ASP A 203 -37.38 -16.45 -8.11
CA ASP A 203 -36.27 -17.08 -8.82
C ASP A 203 -35.22 -15.95 -9.03
N LEU A 204 -33.97 -16.33 -9.29
CA LEU A 204 -32.87 -15.50 -9.83
C LEU A 204 -32.27 -14.36 -8.97
N GLY A 205 -30.95 -14.46 -8.76
CA GLY A 205 -30.10 -13.26 -8.77
C GLY A 205 -28.99 -13.19 -7.72
N ALA A 206 -27.78 -13.50 -8.17
CA ALA A 206 -26.55 -12.75 -7.96
C ALA A 206 -26.01 -12.44 -6.53
N SER A 207 -24.69 -12.67 -6.45
CA SER A 207 -23.70 -11.82 -5.78
C SER A 207 -23.46 -12.00 -4.27
N GLY A 208 -22.18 -12.21 -3.97
CA GLY A 208 -21.49 -11.46 -2.93
C GLY A 208 -21.69 -11.91 -1.49
N GLY A 209 -20.61 -12.34 -0.84
CA GLY A 209 -20.63 -12.55 0.60
C GLY A 209 -19.30 -13.03 1.14
N ALA A 210 -18.37 -12.09 1.31
CA ALA A 210 -17.12 -12.32 2.00
C ALA A 210 -17.30 -12.42 3.52
N ALA A 211 -16.37 -13.15 4.13
CA ALA A 211 -15.91 -13.16 5.53
C ALA A 211 -16.68 -14.09 6.50
N PRO A 212 -16.06 -14.54 7.63
CA PRO A 212 -14.77 -14.13 8.20
C PRO A 212 -13.86 -15.26 8.77
N LEU A 213 -12.61 -14.84 9.09
CA LEU A 213 -11.75 -15.18 10.23
C LEU A 213 -11.38 -16.65 10.57
N GLY A 214 -10.11 -16.80 10.95
CA GLY A 214 -9.42 -18.06 11.18
C GLY A 214 -9.85 -18.85 12.40
N GLY A 215 -9.33 -20.06 12.49
CA GLY A 215 -9.54 -20.98 13.60
C GLY A 215 -9.01 -22.36 13.24
N ASP A 216 -7.84 -22.67 13.79
CA ASP A 216 -7.19 -23.97 13.77
C ASP A 216 -8.10 -25.03 14.44
N VAL A 217 -8.43 -26.13 13.74
CA VAL A 217 -8.77 -27.43 14.34
C VAL A 217 -8.73 -28.52 13.28
N ALA A 218 -7.96 -29.55 13.61
CA ALA A 218 -7.89 -30.81 12.90
C ALA A 218 -9.26 -31.48 12.72
N ALA A 219 -9.50 -32.06 11.53
CA ALA A 219 -10.44 -33.16 11.38
C ALA A 219 -9.94 -34.11 10.28
N ALA A 220 -9.68 -35.33 10.72
CA ALA A 220 -9.40 -36.48 9.89
C ALA A 220 -10.58 -36.81 8.97
N GLY A 221 -10.25 -37.37 7.80
CA GLY A 221 -11.01 -38.44 7.14
C GLY A 221 -12.49 -38.21 6.86
N ALA A 222 -12.79 -37.75 5.63
CA ALA A 222 -14.00 -38.15 4.94
C ALA A 222 -13.69 -38.25 3.43
N GLU A 223 -13.42 -39.48 2.98
CA GLU A 223 -13.49 -39.82 1.56
C GLU A 223 -14.95 -39.87 1.09
N GLY A 224 -15.18 -39.50 -0.16
CA GLY A 224 -16.35 -39.90 -0.93
C GLY A 224 -17.36 -38.78 -1.19
N GLY A 225 -17.16 -38.03 -2.29
CA GLY A 225 -18.21 -37.14 -2.82
C GLY A 225 -17.75 -35.80 -3.38
N SER A 226 -16.65 -35.76 -4.13
CA SER A 226 -16.38 -34.65 -5.05
C SER A 226 -15.73 -35.25 -6.28
N GLU A 227 -16.56 -35.62 -7.24
CA GLU A 227 -16.12 -36.16 -8.52
C GLU A 227 -15.35 -35.04 -9.24
N GLU A 228 -14.02 -35.04 -9.03
CA GLU A 228 -12.98 -34.23 -9.67
C GLU A 228 -13.48 -32.92 -10.33
N SER A 229 -13.99 -31.97 -9.53
CA SER A 229 -14.51 -30.69 -10.03
C SER A 229 -13.48 -29.88 -10.84
N TRP A 230 -12.19 -30.14 -10.64
CA TRP A 230 -11.09 -29.58 -11.42
C TRP A 230 -11.01 -30.13 -12.85
N ALA A 231 -11.49 -31.35 -13.10
CA ALA A 231 -11.40 -32.01 -14.41
C ALA A 231 -12.25 -31.28 -15.47
N ALA A 232 -13.33 -30.62 -15.06
CA ALA A 232 -14.15 -29.79 -15.94
C ALA A 232 -13.51 -28.42 -16.29
N ALA A 233 -12.47 -28.00 -15.55
CA ALA A 233 -11.80 -26.72 -15.76
C ALA A 233 -10.54 -26.81 -16.63
N VAL A 234 -10.16 -28.02 -17.07
CA VAL A 234 -8.96 -28.29 -17.86
C VAL A 234 -9.30 -29.03 -19.15
N PRO A 235 -8.46 -28.96 -20.19
CA PRO A 235 -8.62 -29.76 -21.39
C PRO A 235 -8.75 -31.27 -21.05
N PRO A 236 -9.69 -32.02 -21.65
CA PRO A 236 -9.95 -33.43 -21.33
C PRO A 236 -8.72 -34.34 -21.44
N GLU A 237 -7.79 -34.01 -22.34
CA GLU A 237 -6.54 -34.73 -22.54
C GLU A 237 -5.54 -34.56 -21.40
N TRP A 238 -5.68 -33.52 -20.56
CA TRP A 238 -4.84 -33.32 -19.37
C TRP A 238 -5.37 -34.04 -18.14
N VAL A 239 -6.65 -34.35 -18.09
CA VAL A 239 -7.28 -35.06 -16.97
C VAL A 239 -6.54 -36.37 -16.60
N PRO A 240 -6.24 -37.30 -17.54
CA PRO A 240 -5.49 -38.51 -17.20
C PRO A 240 -4.04 -38.22 -16.73
N ILE A 241 -3.41 -37.15 -17.23
CA ILE A 241 -2.05 -36.75 -16.85
C ILE A 241 -2.04 -36.22 -15.41
N ILE A 242 -2.94 -35.29 -15.10
CA ILE A 242 -3.06 -34.68 -13.77
C ILE A 242 -3.41 -35.74 -12.73
N ARG A 243 -4.29 -36.70 -13.06
CA ARG A 243 -4.62 -37.81 -12.15
C ARG A 243 -3.40 -38.69 -11.85
N CYS A 244 -2.58 -38.96 -12.87
CA CYS A 244 -1.31 -39.68 -12.71
C CYS A 244 -0.33 -38.91 -11.82
N ASP A 245 -0.19 -37.60 -12.05
CA ASP A 245 0.70 -36.72 -11.28
C ASP A 245 0.24 -36.61 -9.82
N MET A 246 -1.05 -36.49 -9.55
CA MET A 246 -1.59 -36.49 -8.18
C MET A 246 -1.21 -37.75 -7.41
N MET A 247 -1.31 -38.92 -8.05
CA MET A 247 -0.90 -40.19 -7.44
C MET A 247 0.61 -40.27 -7.23
N THR A 248 1.39 -39.68 -8.15
CA THR A 248 2.85 -39.65 -8.09
C THR A 248 3.36 -38.71 -7.00
N GLN A 249 2.79 -37.49 -6.92
CA GLN A 249 3.15 -36.46 -5.93
C GLN A 249 2.87 -36.90 -4.50
N ARG A 250 1.84 -37.74 -4.26
CA ARG A 250 1.58 -38.35 -2.94
C ARG A 250 2.75 -39.21 -2.43
N LYS A 251 3.63 -39.67 -3.32
CA LYS A 251 4.78 -40.53 -3.00
C LYS A 251 6.13 -39.81 -3.10
N VAL A 252 6.14 -38.50 -3.38
CA VAL A 252 7.38 -37.74 -3.55
C VAL A 252 8.07 -37.56 -2.20
N LYS A 253 9.36 -37.91 -2.15
CA LYS A 253 10.22 -37.69 -0.99
C LYS A 253 10.57 -36.21 -0.85
N ALA A 254 10.93 -35.79 0.36
CA ALA A 254 11.38 -34.43 0.63
C ALA A 254 12.50 -34.02 -0.35
N GLN A 255 12.36 -32.83 -0.92
CA GLN A 255 13.29 -32.31 -1.91
C GLN A 255 14.66 -32.06 -1.25
N PRO A 256 15.77 -32.59 -1.83
CA PRO A 256 17.10 -32.28 -1.34
C PRO A 256 17.45 -30.81 -1.58
N PRO A 257 18.47 -30.27 -0.89
CA PRO A 257 18.95 -28.91 -1.13
C PRO A 257 19.20 -28.64 -2.62
N LEU A 258 18.74 -27.49 -3.08
CA LEU A 258 18.90 -27.05 -4.46
C LEU A 258 20.37 -26.74 -4.76
N SER A 259 20.81 -27.03 -5.98
CA SER A 259 22.17 -26.72 -6.41
C SER A 259 22.35 -25.21 -6.64
N ASP A 260 23.59 -24.74 -6.49
CA ASP A 260 23.94 -23.33 -6.71
C ASP A 260 23.55 -22.86 -8.13
N ALA A 261 23.77 -23.71 -9.14
CA ALA A 261 23.37 -23.43 -10.51
C ALA A 261 21.86 -23.14 -10.65
N TYR A 262 21.02 -23.88 -9.92
CA TYR A 262 19.58 -23.66 -9.90
C TYR A 262 19.22 -22.34 -9.19
N LEU A 263 19.89 -22.05 -8.06
CA LEU A 263 19.66 -20.83 -7.29
C LEU A 263 20.10 -19.57 -8.04
N HIS A 264 21.13 -19.66 -8.88
CA HIS A 264 21.56 -18.55 -9.72
C HIS A 264 20.52 -18.15 -10.78
N GLY A 265 19.70 -19.10 -11.23
CA GLY A 265 18.56 -18.85 -12.12
C GLY A 265 17.34 -18.22 -11.43
N MET A 266 17.34 -18.13 -10.10
CA MET A 266 16.22 -17.53 -9.36
C MET A 266 16.33 -16.00 -9.29
N PRO A 267 15.20 -15.26 -9.35
CA PRO A 267 15.19 -13.80 -9.22
C PRO A 267 15.89 -13.32 -7.95
N ALA A 268 16.62 -12.21 -8.04
CA ALA A 268 17.49 -11.71 -6.97
C ALA A 268 16.80 -11.55 -5.60
N LYS A 269 15.52 -11.20 -5.57
CA LYS A 269 14.72 -11.10 -4.33
C LYS A 269 14.54 -12.43 -3.62
N ARG A 270 14.41 -13.54 -4.36
CA ARG A 270 14.28 -14.91 -3.80
C ARG A 270 15.62 -15.51 -3.37
N ARG A 271 16.75 -14.98 -3.87
CA ARG A 271 18.09 -15.37 -3.42
C ARG A 271 18.37 -14.94 -1.97
N LYS A 272 17.80 -13.80 -1.53
CA LYS A 272 18.11 -13.21 -0.21
C LYS A 272 17.25 -13.75 0.94
N THR A 273 16.10 -14.37 0.65
CA THR A 273 15.17 -14.88 1.68
C THR A 273 15.38 -16.36 2.03
N GLY A 274 16.22 -17.09 1.28
CA GLY A 274 16.42 -18.53 1.48
C GLY A 274 17.76 -18.90 2.13
N GLN A 275 18.87 -18.29 1.76
CA GLN A 275 20.19 -18.66 2.26
C GLN A 275 21.12 -17.43 2.26
N GLY A 276 21.68 -17.12 3.43
CA GLY A 276 22.89 -16.30 3.52
C GLY A 276 24.05 -17.12 2.97
N SER A 277 24.34 -17.00 1.68
CA SER A 277 25.50 -17.65 1.08
C SER A 277 25.94 -16.91 -0.18
N GLY A 278 26.24 -15.62 -0.03
CA GLY A 278 27.22 -14.98 -0.88
C GLY A 278 28.59 -15.28 -0.30
N SER A 279 29.32 -16.21 -0.91
CA SER A 279 30.77 -16.41 -0.76
C SER A 279 31.27 -16.50 0.70
N LEU A 280 31.39 -17.71 1.26
CA LEU A 280 32.11 -17.94 2.52
C LEU A 280 33.63 -17.80 2.32
N LEU A 281 34.10 -16.63 1.88
CA LEU A 281 35.52 -16.32 1.82
C LEU A 281 36.05 -15.84 3.17
N SER A 282 35.18 -15.29 4.04
CA SER A 282 35.58 -14.86 5.37
C SER A 282 35.35 -15.94 6.42
N LEU A 283 36.41 -16.25 7.19
CA LEU A 283 36.33 -17.15 8.33
C LEU A 283 35.37 -16.63 9.40
N SER A 284 35.34 -15.32 9.64
CA SER A 284 34.47 -14.70 10.65
C SER A 284 32.99 -14.89 10.34
N ASP A 285 32.61 -14.79 9.07
CA ASP A 285 31.24 -15.06 8.61
C ASP A 285 30.88 -16.54 8.72
N ALA A 286 31.81 -17.44 8.36
CA ALA A 286 31.62 -18.88 8.46
C ALA A 286 31.39 -19.32 9.91
N VAL A 287 32.20 -18.82 10.86
CA VAL A 287 32.06 -19.13 12.28
C VAL A 287 30.80 -18.49 12.87
N SER A 288 30.47 -17.25 12.48
CA SER A 288 29.24 -16.59 12.91
C SER A 288 27.99 -17.33 12.45
N GLN A 289 27.99 -17.84 11.22
CA GLN A 289 26.87 -18.63 10.69
C GLN A 289 26.80 -20.00 11.36
N ALA A 290 27.93 -20.66 11.59
CA ALA A 290 27.98 -21.94 12.31
C ALA A 290 27.45 -21.79 13.74
N ALA A 291 27.85 -20.73 14.46
CA ALA A 291 27.38 -20.44 15.80
C ALA A 291 25.85 -20.22 15.85
N ARG A 292 25.30 -19.45 14.90
CA ARG A 292 23.84 -19.27 14.76
C ARG A 292 23.11 -20.58 14.49
N ASN A 293 23.63 -21.40 13.57
CA ASN A 293 23.02 -22.69 13.22
C ASN A 293 23.07 -23.69 14.39
N ALA A 294 24.14 -23.66 15.19
CA ALA A 294 24.27 -24.48 16.38
C ALA A 294 23.54 -23.89 17.61
N GLY A 295 22.95 -22.70 17.49
CA GLY A 295 22.25 -22.02 18.58
C GLY A 295 23.16 -21.55 19.72
N VAL A 296 24.48 -21.48 19.50
CA VAL A 296 25.47 -21.11 20.52
C VAL A 296 25.80 -19.63 20.44
N ARG A 297 26.06 -19.02 21.60
CA ARG A 297 26.51 -17.62 21.72
C ARG A 297 27.88 -17.55 22.36
N PRO A 298 28.76 -16.63 21.92
CA PRO A 298 30.06 -16.42 22.56
C PRO A 298 29.87 -16.01 24.03
N ILE A 299 30.72 -16.51 24.93
CA ILE A 299 30.74 -16.12 26.35
C ILE A 299 31.29 -14.69 26.51
N THR A 300 32.15 -14.27 25.57
CA THR A 300 32.64 -12.90 25.44
C THR A 300 31.60 -12.04 24.70
N SER A 301 31.97 -11.42 23.58
CA SER A 301 31.06 -10.69 22.70
C SER A 301 31.26 -11.17 21.26
N PRO A 302 30.23 -11.08 20.40
CA PRO A 302 30.38 -11.41 18.99
C PRO A 302 31.43 -10.53 18.29
N GLU A 303 31.60 -9.28 18.73
CA GLU A 303 32.63 -8.37 18.21
C GLU A 303 34.05 -8.81 18.59
N GLN A 304 34.25 -9.29 19.83
CA GLN A 304 35.55 -9.80 20.26
C GLN A 304 35.90 -11.10 19.53
N LEU A 305 34.94 -12.03 19.40
CA LEU A 305 35.13 -13.25 18.62
C LEU A 305 35.48 -12.93 17.16
N GLN A 306 34.81 -11.95 16.57
CA GLN A 306 35.13 -11.49 15.21
C GLN A 306 36.55 -10.92 15.15
N SER A 307 36.95 -10.07 16.10
CA SER A 307 38.31 -9.52 16.15
C SER A 307 39.38 -10.62 16.25
N ASP A 308 39.14 -11.66 17.05
CA ASP A 308 40.09 -12.78 17.23
C ASP A 308 40.22 -13.61 15.93
N LEU A 309 39.11 -13.80 15.21
CA LEU A 309 39.07 -14.51 13.92
C LEU A 309 39.65 -13.70 12.76
N GLU A 310 39.75 -12.38 12.91
CA GLU A 310 40.31 -11.47 11.91
C GLU A 310 41.83 -11.28 12.03
N THR A 311 42.47 -11.97 13.00
CA THR A 311 43.93 -12.00 13.15
C THR A 311 44.62 -12.62 11.93
N GLN A 312 45.78 -12.07 11.56
CA GLN A 312 46.47 -12.44 10.33
C GLN A 312 46.87 -13.92 10.31
N GLU A 313 47.38 -14.44 11.42
CA GLU A 313 47.79 -15.84 11.56
C GLU A 313 46.62 -16.81 11.31
N VAL A 314 45.44 -16.50 11.84
CA VAL A 314 44.24 -17.34 11.73
C VAL A 314 43.67 -17.26 10.30
N LYS A 315 43.68 -16.08 9.68
CA LYS A 315 43.28 -15.91 8.27
C LYS A 315 44.17 -16.67 7.31
N GLU A 316 45.48 -16.61 7.51
CA GLU A 316 46.46 -17.32 6.69
C GLU A 316 46.31 -18.83 6.84
N ALA A 317 46.19 -19.33 8.08
CA ALA A 317 45.96 -20.75 8.35
C ALA A 317 44.65 -21.26 7.71
N TYR A 318 43.57 -20.47 7.79
CA TYR A 318 42.30 -20.79 7.13
C TYR A 318 42.43 -20.82 5.60
N SER A 319 43.09 -19.81 5.02
CA SER A 319 43.33 -19.74 3.57
C SER A 319 44.10 -20.96 3.06
N GLU A 320 45.19 -21.33 3.74
CA GLU A 320 46.00 -22.50 3.38
C GLU A 320 45.22 -23.81 3.53
N GLN A 321 44.41 -23.94 4.59
CA GLN A 321 43.56 -25.10 4.79
C GLN A 321 42.51 -25.24 3.66
N VAL A 322 41.83 -24.13 3.31
CA VAL A 322 40.86 -24.12 2.20
C VAL A 322 41.54 -24.47 0.88
N LYS A 323 42.72 -23.91 0.59
CA LYS A 323 43.50 -24.27 -0.60
C LYS A 323 43.86 -25.75 -0.63
N ALA A 324 44.30 -26.32 0.50
CA ALA A 324 44.65 -27.74 0.60
C ALA A 324 43.43 -28.65 0.37
N ASP A 325 42.29 -28.33 0.97
CA ASP A 325 41.05 -29.11 0.85
C ASP A 325 40.48 -29.04 -0.58
N VAL A 326 40.53 -27.88 -1.22
CA VAL A 326 40.12 -27.73 -2.62
C VAL A 326 41.06 -28.52 -3.54
N LYS A 327 42.38 -28.43 -3.36
CA LYS A 327 43.37 -29.24 -4.11
C LYS A 327 43.14 -30.74 -3.94
N LYS A 328 42.75 -31.17 -2.74
CA LYS A 328 42.40 -32.57 -2.47
C LYS A 328 41.15 -32.98 -3.23
N ARG A 329 40.04 -32.22 -3.12
CA ARG A 329 38.80 -32.52 -3.84
C ARG A 329 38.98 -32.55 -5.35
N VAL A 330 39.69 -31.58 -5.94
CA VAL A 330 39.93 -31.57 -7.39
C VAL A 330 40.66 -32.84 -7.88
N ARG A 331 41.46 -33.49 -7.02
CA ARG A 331 42.17 -34.74 -7.38
C ARG A 331 41.37 -36.00 -7.10
N GLU A 332 40.58 -36.02 -6.03
CA GLU A 332 39.98 -37.23 -5.47
C GLU A 332 38.47 -37.35 -5.72
N ASP A 333 37.80 -36.26 -6.13
CA ASP A 333 36.34 -36.23 -6.30
C ASP A 333 35.91 -37.00 -7.58
N PRO A 334 35.10 -38.07 -7.46
CA PRO A 334 34.67 -38.88 -8.59
C PRO A 334 33.78 -38.12 -9.58
N ASP A 335 33.15 -37.03 -9.15
CA ASP A 335 32.30 -36.20 -10.01
C ASP A 335 33.10 -35.10 -10.74
N PHE A 336 34.39 -34.93 -10.42
CA PHE A 336 35.26 -33.95 -11.08
C PHE A 336 35.75 -34.46 -12.44
N ASN A 337 35.34 -33.77 -13.51
CA ASN A 337 35.80 -34.04 -14.87
C ASN A 337 36.64 -32.87 -15.42
N SER A 338 37.93 -33.12 -15.63
CA SER A 338 38.87 -32.14 -16.16
C SER A 338 38.55 -31.67 -17.58
N GLN A 339 37.79 -32.44 -18.37
CA GLN A 339 37.34 -32.02 -19.70
C GLN A 339 36.13 -31.08 -19.68
N GLN A 340 35.27 -31.18 -18.66
CA GLN A 340 34.16 -30.23 -18.46
C GLN A 340 34.64 -28.93 -17.81
N PHE A 341 35.71 -28.98 -17.02
CA PHE A 341 36.27 -27.83 -16.29
C PHE A 341 37.76 -27.63 -16.63
N PRO A 342 38.09 -27.26 -17.88
CA PRO A 342 39.47 -27.23 -18.38
C PRO A 342 40.36 -26.22 -17.65
N ASN A 343 39.80 -25.15 -17.06
CA ASN A 343 40.56 -24.10 -16.38
C ASN A 343 40.78 -24.33 -14.87
N ALA A 344 40.28 -25.43 -14.30
CA ALA A 344 40.37 -25.68 -12.86
C ALA A 344 41.82 -25.72 -12.34
N HIS A 345 42.75 -26.23 -13.14
CA HIS A 345 44.18 -26.28 -12.82
C HIS A 345 44.82 -24.88 -12.68
N ARG A 346 44.30 -23.86 -13.38
CA ARG A 346 44.82 -22.48 -13.32
C ARG A 346 44.39 -21.74 -12.06
N ALA A 347 43.23 -22.09 -11.49
CA ALA A 347 42.70 -21.47 -10.28
C ALA A 347 43.28 -22.06 -8.99
N PHE A 348 43.76 -23.31 -9.03
CA PHE A 348 44.13 -24.07 -7.82
C PHE A 348 45.55 -24.68 -7.89
N SER A 349 46.44 -24.11 -8.72
CA SER A 349 47.83 -24.56 -8.87
C SER A 349 48.66 -24.43 -7.57
N PRO A 350 49.77 -25.20 -7.43
CA PRO A 350 50.64 -25.16 -6.26
C PRO A 350 51.34 -23.82 -6.02
N ASP A 351 51.49 -22.97 -7.05
CA ASP A 351 52.29 -21.74 -7.01
C ASP A 351 51.45 -20.42 -7.04
N SER A 352 50.31 -20.35 -6.35
CA SER A 352 49.52 -19.10 -6.20
C SER A 352 48.94 -18.88 -4.82
#